data_AF-E3NP19-F1
#
_entry.id   AF-E3NP19-F1
#
_cell.length_a   1.000
_cell.length_b   1.000
_cell.length_c   1.000
_cell.angle_alpha   90.00
_cell.angle_beta   90.00
_cell.angle_gamma   90.00
#
_symmetry.space_group_name_H-M   'P 1'
#
loop_
_entity.id
_entity.type
_entity.pdbx_description
1 polymer ?
#
loop_
_entity_poly.entity_id
_entity_poly.type
_entity_poly.pdbx_seq_one_letter_code
_entity_poly.pdbx_strand_id
1 'polypeptide(L)'
;MNGLKCLKDIIILSDEISLVIGMLPTKVRSAHHELFNESLKVAKSTLLVMEPLLDYNQLYQTQSEVTIHLVLPTYKLLETQFNSFLSGKFDDVSLHDLDSICSDTVDALSRSGLAVLPHYYKEFDSVHFAAVYLSPKTKKMLIMGSRIIESTLLVFLSSNPKTQTVGRSTI
;
A
#
# COMPACT_ATOMS: atom_id res chain seq x y z
N MET A 1 -11.32 5.55 -5.49
CA MET A 1 -11.35 5.67 -4.02
C MET A 1 -12.76 5.50 -3.45
N ASN A 2 -13.76 6.25 -3.90
CA ASN A 2 -15.15 6.09 -3.40
C ASN A 2 -15.70 4.66 -3.57
N GLY A 3 -15.36 3.97 -4.67
CA GLY A 3 -15.76 2.57 -4.89
C GLY A 3 -15.15 1.59 -3.88
N LEU A 4 -13.89 1.78 -3.48
CA LEU A 4 -13.22 0.91 -2.50
C LEU A 4 -13.74 1.15 -1.08
N LYS A 5 -14.02 2.42 -0.75
CA LYS A 5 -14.70 2.76 0.51
C LYS A 5 -16.09 2.13 0.58
N CYS A 6 -16.87 2.24 -0.50
CA CYS A 6 -18.17 1.57 -0.61
C CYS A 6 -18.05 0.05 -0.46
N LEU A 7 -17.02 -0.57 -1.04
CA LEU A 7 -16.77 -2.00 -0.87
C LEU A 7 -16.50 -2.37 0.60
N LYS A 8 -15.69 -1.58 1.31
CA LYS A 8 -15.45 -1.73 2.75
C LYS A 8 -16.73 -1.61 3.56
N ASP A 9 -17.55 -0.60 3.27
CA ASP A 9 -18.84 -0.39 3.94
C ASP A 9 -19.81 -1.57 3.69
N ILE A 10 -19.85 -2.11 2.48
CA ILE A 10 -20.68 -3.27 2.11
C ILE A 10 -20.22 -4.53 2.87
N ILE A 11 -18.91 -4.76 2.98
CA ILE A 11 -18.36 -5.91 3.72
C ILE A 11 -18.75 -5.82 5.20
N ILE A 12 -18.56 -4.66 5.83
CA ILE A 12 -18.92 -4.42 7.23
C ILE A 12 -20.42 -4.67 7.43
N LEU A 13 -21.27 -4.09 6.59
CA LEU A 13 -22.71 -4.30 6.65
C LEU A 13 -23.11 -5.77 6.43
N SER A 14 -22.41 -6.49 5.55
CA SER A 14 -22.63 -7.92 5.32
C SER A 14 -22.29 -8.75 6.56
N ASP A 15 -21.20 -8.43 7.25
CA ASP A 15 -20.81 -9.12 8.48
C ASP A 15 -21.84 -8.82 9.60
N GLU A 16 -22.33 -7.57 9.71
CA GLU A 16 -23.40 -7.19 10.64
C GLU A 16 -24.72 -7.93 10.36
N ILE A 17 -25.14 -7.99 9.10
CA ILE A 17 -26.35 -8.74 8.70
C ILE A 17 -26.19 -10.23 9.02
N SER A 18 -24.99 -10.79 8.83
CA SER A 18 -24.70 -12.19 9.14
C SER A 18 -24.88 -12.53 10.62
N LEU A 19 -24.68 -11.57 11.53
CA LEU A 19 -24.92 -11.77 12.96
C LEU A 19 -26.42 -11.94 13.30
N VAL A 20 -27.30 -11.29 12.55
CA VAL A 20 -28.76 -11.30 12.78
C VAL A 20 -29.53 -12.14 11.76
N ILE A 21 -28.84 -12.75 10.79
CA ILE A 21 -29.45 -13.43 9.65
C ILE A 21 -30.42 -14.54 10.07
N GLY A 22 -30.15 -15.23 11.18
CA GLY A 22 -31.02 -16.28 11.74
C GLY A 22 -32.39 -15.77 12.20
N MET A 23 -32.50 -14.47 12.51
CA MET A 23 -33.74 -13.82 12.93
C MET A 23 -34.54 -13.26 11.74
N LEU A 24 -33.95 -13.20 10.54
CA LEU A 24 -34.58 -12.63 9.36
C LEU A 24 -35.46 -13.65 8.61
N PRO A 25 -36.48 -13.20 7.85
CA PRO A 25 -37.33 -14.09 7.06
C PRO A 25 -36.54 -14.94 6.06
N THR A 26 -37.03 -16.15 5.77
CA THR A 26 -36.44 -17.12 4.81
C THR A 26 -36.09 -16.49 3.45
N LYS A 27 -36.97 -15.61 2.94
CA LYS A 27 -36.75 -14.88 1.69
C LYS A 27 -35.52 -13.99 1.73
N VAL A 28 -35.29 -13.30 2.86
CA VAL A 28 -34.13 -12.43 3.06
C VAL A 28 -32.86 -13.27 3.20
N ARG A 29 -32.92 -14.38 3.93
CA ARG A 29 -31.77 -15.30 4.08
C ARG A 29 -31.32 -15.89 2.74
N SER A 30 -32.28 -16.26 1.88
CA SER A 30 -31.99 -16.82 0.56
C SER A 30 -31.35 -15.78 -0.36
N ALA A 31 -31.90 -14.55 -0.39
CA ALA A 31 -31.34 -13.45 -1.16
C ALA A 31 -29.93 -13.06 -0.67
N HIS A 32 -29.70 -13.03 0.64
CA HIS A 32 -28.37 -12.80 1.21
C HIS A 32 -27.38 -13.88 0.78
N HIS A 33 -27.78 -15.15 0.83
CA HIS A 33 -26.92 -16.24 0.39
C HIS A 33 -26.55 -16.14 -1.10
N GLU A 34 -27.52 -15.84 -1.97
CA GLU A 34 -27.29 -15.66 -3.41
C GLU A 34 -26.37 -14.48 -3.73
N LEU A 35 -26.52 -13.36 -3.02
CA LEU A 35 -25.72 -12.15 -3.27
C LEU A 35 -24.27 -12.28 -2.79
N PHE A 36 -24.04 -12.97 -1.68
CA PHE A 36 -22.78 -12.87 -0.93
C PHE A 36 -21.91 -14.14 -0.96
N ASN A 37 -22.30 -15.24 -1.60
CA ASN A 37 -21.50 -16.48 -1.50
C ASN A 37 -20.13 -16.40 -2.19
N GLU A 38 -20.08 -15.99 -3.47
CA GLU A 38 -18.80 -15.84 -4.21
C GLU A 38 -18.35 -14.38 -4.30
N SER A 39 -19.31 -13.46 -4.50
CA SER A 39 -19.05 -12.02 -4.60
C SER A 39 -18.38 -11.45 -3.35
N LEU A 40 -18.72 -11.96 -2.16
CA LEU A 40 -18.12 -11.50 -0.91
C LEU A 40 -16.66 -11.95 -0.79
N LYS A 41 -16.31 -13.15 -1.26
CA LYS A 41 -14.91 -13.61 -1.24
C LYS A 41 -14.03 -12.75 -2.14
N VAL A 42 -14.52 -12.43 -3.33
CA VAL A 42 -13.83 -11.52 -4.25
C VAL A 42 -13.73 -10.12 -3.65
N ALA A 43 -14.79 -9.62 -3.01
CA ALA A 43 -14.79 -8.34 -2.32
C ALA A 43 -13.77 -8.28 -1.19
N LYS A 44 -13.75 -9.28 -0.30
CA LYS A 44 -12.80 -9.41 0.81
C LYS A 44 -11.35 -9.51 0.30
N SER A 45 -11.09 -10.32 -0.72
CA SER A 45 -9.78 -10.36 -1.39
C SER A 45 -9.34 -9.03 -1.99
N THR A 46 -10.27 -8.33 -2.64
CA THR A 46 -9.98 -7.03 -3.24
C THR A 46 -9.63 -6.02 -2.16
N LEU A 47 -10.39 -6.00 -1.06
CA LEU A 47 -10.12 -5.11 0.06
C LEU A 47 -8.79 -5.44 0.72
N LEU A 48 -8.47 -6.73 0.95
CA LEU A 48 -7.20 -7.16 1.52
C LEU A 48 -5.98 -6.56 0.80
N VAL A 49 -6.00 -6.55 -0.55
CA VAL A 49 -4.89 -6.02 -1.36
C VAL A 49 -4.91 -4.49 -1.41
N MET A 50 -6.09 -3.87 -1.43
CA MET A 50 -6.25 -2.45 -1.74
C MET A 50 -6.43 -1.56 -0.50
N GLU A 51 -6.75 -2.12 0.66
CA GLU A 51 -6.97 -1.38 1.91
C GLU A 51 -5.75 -0.55 2.34
N PRO A 52 -4.49 -1.03 2.25
CA PRO A 52 -3.34 -0.18 2.53
C PRO A 52 -3.30 1.08 1.67
N LEU A 53 -3.70 0.98 0.39
CA LEU A 53 -3.78 2.14 -0.50
C LEU A 53 -4.88 3.12 -0.07
N LEU A 54 -6.00 2.61 0.45
CA LEU A 54 -7.09 3.43 1.01
C LEU A 54 -6.59 4.25 2.20
N ASP A 55 -5.90 3.59 3.13
CA ASP A 55 -5.39 4.18 4.37
C ASP A 55 -4.31 5.22 4.10
N TYR A 56 -3.34 4.90 3.23
CA TYR A 56 -2.30 5.87 2.85
C TYR A 56 -2.86 7.04 2.06
N ASN A 57 -3.84 6.82 1.20
CA ASN A 57 -4.50 7.90 0.48
C ASN A 57 -5.20 8.87 1.46
N GLN A 58 -5.93 8.33 2.44
CA GLN A 58 -6.54 9.16 3.48
C GLN A 58 -5.48 9.93 4.29
N LEU A 59 -4.36 9.28 4.66
CA LEU A 59 -3.25 9.93 5.35
C LEU A 59 -2.67 11.10 4.54
N TYR A 60 -2.42 10.90 3.25
CA TYR A 60 -1.84 11.93 2.38
C TYR A 60 -2.82 13.06 2.07
N GLN A 61 -4.11 12.77 1.96
CA GLN A 61 -5.15 13.77 1.71
C GLN A 61 -5.51 14.61 2.94
N THR A 62 -5.42 14.03 4.15
CA THR A 62 -5.79 14.74 5.38
C THR A 62 -4.87 15.94 5.65
N GLN A 63 -3.60 15.88 5.19
CA GLN A 63 -2.62 16.96 5.31
C GLN A 63 -2.43 17.51 6.74
N SER A 64 -2.75 16.71 7.77
CA SER A 64 -2.57 17.10 9.17
C SER A 64 -1.10 17.25 9.55
N GLU A 65 -0.20 16.58 8.82
CA GLU A 65 1.25 16.59 9.02
C GLU A 65 1.99 16.53 7.68
N VAL A 66 3.30 16.79 7.69
CA VAL A 66 4.15 16.68 6.50
C VAL A 66 4.37 15.20 6.16
N THR A 67 3.81 14.72 5.06
CA THR A 67 3.79 13.28 4.71
C THR A 67 4.72 12.86 3.57
N ILE A 68 5.40 13.80 2.89
CA ILE A 68 6.27 13.50 1.73
C ILE A 68 7.38 12.47 2.05
N HIS A 69 7.87 12.46 3.29
CA HIS A 69 8.87 11.52 3.77
C HIS A 69 8.35 10.08 3.96
N LEU A 70 7.04 9.86 3.83
CA LEU A 70 6.40 8.54 3.91
C LEU A 70 6.12 7.93 2.54
N VAL A 71 6.14 8.73 1.47
CA VAL A 71 5.75 8.29 0.12
C VAL A 71 6.58 7.10 -0.33
N LEU A 72 7.91 7.24 -0.39
CA LEU A 72 8.80 6.15 -0.80
C LEU A 72 8.71 4.89 0.11
N PRO A 73 8.72 5.02 1.47
CA PRO A 73 8.48 3.90 2.37
C PRO A 73 7.16 3.17 2.10
N THR A 74 6.08 3.89 1.83
CA THR A 74 4.78 3.30 1.51
C THR A 74 4.84 2.45 0.24
N TYR A 75 5.42 2.96 -0.85
CA TYR A 75 5.58 2.16 -2.07
C TYR A 75 6.46 0.94 -1.85
N LYS A 76 7.50 1.04 -1.00
CA LYS A 76 8.36 -0.11 -0.66
C LYS A 76 7.63 -1.16 0.19
N LEU A 77 6.76 -0.73 1.10
CA LEU A 77 5.93 -1.62 1.90
C LEU A 77 4.94 -2.37 1.02
N LEU A 78 4.26 -1.66 0.11
CA LEU A 78 3.34 -2.26 -0.88
C LEU A 78 4.04 -3.29 -1.75
N GLU A 79 5.25 -2.99 -2.23
CA GLU A 79 6.08 -3.95 -2.98
C GLU A 79 6.34 -5.23 -2.17
N THR A 80 6.72 -5.07 -0.91
CA THR A 80 7.01 -6.21 -0.02
C THR A 80 5.75 -7.04 0.23
N GLN A 81 4.63 -6.38 0.46
CA GLN A 81 3.34 -7.01 0.73
C GLN A 81 2.83 -7.79 -0.49
N PHE A 82 2.87 -7.21 -1.69
CA PHE A 82 2.47 -7.91 -2.91
C PHE A 82 3.35 -9.14 -3.18
N ASN A 83 4.66 -9.04 -2.95
CA ASN A 83 5.56 -10.20 -3.05
C ASN A 83 5.26 -11.27 -2.00
N SER A 84 4.86 -10.87 -0.79
CA SER A 84 4.42 -11.79 0.27
C SER A 84 3.16 -12.56 -0.15
N PHE A 85 2.16 -11.86 -0.67
CA PHE A 85 0.92 -12.46 -1.16
C PHE A 85 1.18 -13.49 -2.27
N LEU A 86 2.03 -13.14 -3.26
CA LEU A 86 2.41 -14.08 -4.32
C LEU A 86 3.24 -15.28 -3.84
N SER A 87 3.85 -15.17 -2.66
CA SER A 87 4.56 -16.26 -2.01
C SER A 87 3.66 -17.11 -1.11
N GLY A 88 2.35 -16.83 -1.07
CA GLY A 88 1.39 -17.48 -0.18
C GLY A 88 1.59 -17.13 1.30
N LYS A 89 2.34 -16.07 1.60
CA LYS A 89 2.59 -15.61 2.97
C LYS A 89 1.58 -14.53 3.33
N PHE A 90 0.65 -14.92 4.20
CA PHE A 90 -0.41 -14.06 4.73
C PHE A 90 -0.16 -13.77 6.21
N ASP A 91 1.06 -13.34 6.53
CA ASP A 91 1.54 -13.22 7.92
C ASP A 91 0.67 -12.28 8.79
N ASP A 92 -0.06 -11.35 8.17
CA ASP A 92 -0.96 -10.39 8.84
C ASP A 92 -2.47 -10.72 8.67
N VAL A 93 -2.84 -11.85 8.03
CA VAL A 93 -4.24 -12.25 7.84
C VAL A 93 -4.59 -13.35 8.85
N SER A 94 -5.70 -13.20 9.57
CA SER A 94 -6.13 -14.23 10.52
C SER A 94 -6.45 -15.54 9.78
N LEU A 95 -6.09 -16.68 10.36
CA LEU A 95 -6.32 -18.01 9.76
C LEU A 95 -7.80 -18.25 9.39
N HIS A 96 -8.73 -17.62 10.10
CA HIS A 96 -10.16 -17.70 9.82
C HIS A 96 -10.61 -16.89 8.60
N ASP A 97 -9.83 -15.89 8.20
CA ASP A 97 -10.12 -15.07 7.02
C ASP A 97 -9.59 -15.70 5.73
N LEU A 98 -8.62 -16.63 5.80
CA LEU A 98 -8.06 -17.29 4.61
C LEU A 98 -9.10 -18.10 3.81
N ASP A 99 -10.05 -18.76 4.47
CA ASP A 99 -11.13 -19.50 3.78
C ASP A 99 -12.18 -18.56 3.14
N SER A 100 -12.17 -17.30 3.58
CA SER A 100 -13.09 -16.25 3.13
C SER A 100 -12.54 -15.41 1.96
N ILE A 101 -11.29 -15.65 1.54
CA ILE A 101 -10.65 -14.94 0.42
C ILE A 101 -10.53 -15.86 -0.81
N CYS A 102 -10.65 -15.24 -1.99
CA CYS A 102 -10.28 -15.82 -3.27
C CYS A 102 -8.79 -15.59 -3.55
N SER A 103 -7.99 -16.67 -3.58
CA SER A 103 -6.55 -16.63 -3.88
C SER A 103 -6.26 -16.03 -5.25
N ASP A 104 -7.02 -16.43 -6.27
CA ASP A 104 -6.80 -16.00 -7.66
C ASP A 104 -6.97 -14.48 -7.81
N THR A 105 -7.92 -13.90 -7.07
CA THR A 105 -8.12 -12.45 -7.01
C THR A 105 -6.93 -11.76 -6.36
N VAL A 106 -6.45 -12.28 -5.23
CA VAL A 106 -5.27 -11.73 -4.54
C VAL A 106 -4.03 -11.80 -5.43
N ASP A 107 -3.83 -12.93 -6.10
CA ASP A 107 -2.71 -13.16 -7.02
C ASP A 107 -2.74 -12.17 -8.20
N ALA A 108 -3.89 -12.05 -8.85
CA ALA A 108 -4.08 -11.15 -9.99
C ALA A 108 -3.83 -9.68 -9.61
N LEU A 109 -4.41 -9.24 -8.49
CA LEU A 109 -4.24 -7.86 -8.02
C LEU A 109 -2.81 -7.57 -7.57
N SER A 110 -2.15 -8.52 -6.89
CA SER A 110 -0.76 -8.37 -6.46
C SER A 110 0.20 -8.28 -7.66
N ARG A 111 0.01 -9.13 -8.68
CA ARG A 111 0.77 -9.04 -9.94
C ARG A 111 0.55 -7.71 -10.64
N SER A 112 -0.71 -7.26 -10.72
CA SER A 112 -1.04 -5.97 -11.32
C SER A 112 -0.39 -4.81 -10.55
N GLY A 113 -0.41 -4.85 -9.22
CA GLY A 113 0.22 -3.85 -8.37
C GLY A 113 1.73 -3.77 -8.63
N LEU A 114 2.43 -4.91 -8.59
CA LEU A 114 3.86 -5.00 -8.87
C LEU A 114 4.23 -4.52 -10.28
N ALA A 115 3.40 -4.79 -11.28
CA ALA A 115 3.66 -4.36 -12.65
C ALA A 115 3.67 -2.83 -12.80
N VAL A 116 2.88 -2.11 -11.99
CA VAL A 116 2.75 -0.65 -12.08
C VAL A 116 3.77 0.07 -11.18
N LEU A 117 4.27 -0.54 -10.10
CA LEU A 117 5.24 0.08 -9.19
C LEU A 117 6.46 0.73 -9.88
N PRO A 118 7.13 0.09 -10.87
CA PRO A 118 8.27 0.70 -11.57
C PRO A 118 7.92 2.01 -12.28
N HIS A 119 6.66 2.17 -12.71
CA HIS A 119 6.21 3.42 -13.31
C HIS A 119 6.14 4.53 -12.26
N TYR A 120 5.55 4.26 -11.09
CA TYR A 120 5.50 5.24 -9.99
C TYR A 120 6.89 5.60 -9.46
N TYR A 121 7.81 4.64 -9.38
CA TYR A 121 9.19 4.94 -8.96
C TYR A 121 9.91 5.92 -9.90
N LYS A 122 9.56 5.96 -11.19
CA LYS A 122 10.15 6.91 -12.15
C LYS A 122 9.61 8.33 -11.99
N GLU A 123 8.43 8.49 -11.40
CA GLU A 123 7.82 9.80 -11.14
C GLU A 123 8.39 10.49 -9.88
N PHE A 124 9.21 9.78 -9.08
CA PHE A 124 9.75 10.35 -7.84
C PHE A 124 11.03 11.17 -8.08
N ASP A 125 10.94 12.45 -7.75
CA ASP A 125 12.08 13.37 -7.77
C ASP A 125 12.97 13.28 -6.53
N SER A 126 14.16 13.91 -6.63
CA SER A 126 15.16 14.04 -5.57
C SER A 126 14.59 14.53 -4.23
N VAL A 127 13.53 15.34 -4.25
CA VAL A 127 12.86 15.84 -3.04
C VAL A 127 12.25 14.70 -2.22
N HIS A 128 11.66 13.68 -2.87
CA HIS A 128 11.11 12.52 -2.18
C HIS A 128 12.23 11.75 -1.45
N PHE A 129 13.34 11.48 -2.14
CA PHE A 129 14.50 10.79 -1.56
C PHE A 129 15.13 11.59 -0.41
N ALA A 130 15.29 12.90 -0.58
CA ALA A 130 15.81 13.78 0.46
C ALA A 130 14.90 13.82 1.69
N ALA A 131 13.59 13.90 1.51
CA ALA A 131 12.64 13.90 2.62
C ALA A 131 12.71 12.61 3.45
N VAL A 132 12.85 11.46 2.79
CA VAL A 132 13.06 10.18 3.48
C VAL A 132 14.40 10.15 4.19
N TYR A 133 15.47 10.63 3.56
CA TYR A 133 16.80 10.65 4.18
C TYR A 133 16.87 11.55 5.43
N LEU A 134 16.15 12.67 5.40
CA LEU A 134 16.15 13.66 6.47
C LEU A 134 15.22 13.30 7.63
N SER A 135 14.26 12.37 7.43
CA SER A 135 13.38 11.95 8.52
C SER A 135 14.13 11.09 9.56
N PRO A 136 14.11 11.47 10.85
CA PRO A 136 14.82 10.72 11.90
C PRO A 136 14.35 9.27 12.06
N LYS A 137 13.08 8.99 11.74
CA LYS A 137 12.48 7.66 11.87
C LYS A 137 12.95 6.72 10.75
N THR A 138 13.10 7.21 9.53
CA THR A 138 13.56 6.44 8.35
C THR A 138 15.07 6.24 8.33
N LYS A 139 15.87 7.13 8.95
CA LYS A 139 17.31 6.86 9.21
C LYS A 139 17.57 5.59 10.01
N LYS A 140 16.59 5.14 10.81
CA LYS A 140 16.67 3.88 11.58
C LYS A 140 16.22 2.65 10.76
N MET A 141 15.55 2.84 9.62
CA MET A 141 15.16 1.76 8.70
C MET A 141 16.32 1.45 7.74
N LEU A 142 17.13 0.45 8.07
CA LEU A 142 18.14 -0.16 7.19
C LEU A 142 17.54 -0.89 5.96
N ILE A 143 16.27 -0.66 5.62
CA ILE A 143 15.51 -1.38 4.59
C ILE A 143 15.69 -0.76 3.18
N MET A 144 16.20 0.47 3.08
CA MET A 144 16.61 1.02 1.78
C MET A 144 18.05 0.63 1.50
N GLY A 145 18.22 -0.37 0.64
CA GLY A 145 19.52 -0.95 0.29
C GLY A 145 20.59 0.10 -0.03
N SER A 146 21.75 -0.09 0.59
CA SER A 146 22.93 0.77 0.55
C SER A 146 23.36 1.20 -0.85
N ARG A 147 23.10 0.39 -1.89
CA ARG A 147 23.46 0.69 -3.28
C ARG A 147 22.65 1.82 -3.93
N ILE A 148 21.37 1.99 -3.58
CA ILE A 148 20.56 3.11 -4.10
C ILE A 148 20.98 4.41 -3.41
N ILE A 149 21.33 4.31 -2.13
CA ILE A 149 21.78 5.45 -1.32
C ILE A 149 23.17 5.91 -1.78
N GLU A 150 24.13 5.01 -2.03
CA GLU A 150 25.46 5.37 -2.55
C GLU A 150 25.40 5.97 -3.96
N SER A 151 24.54 5.43 -4.83
CA SER A 151 24.36 5.98 -6.19
C SER A 151 23.76 7.39 -6.14
N THR A 152 22.80 7.62 -5.23
CA THR A 152 22.19 8.95 -5.03
C THR A 152 23.16 9.91 -4.33
N LEU A 153 24.00 9.43 -3.41
CA LEU A 153 25.09 10.21 -2.78
C LEU A 153 26.18 10.61 -3.78
N LEU A 154 26.59 9.69 -4.66
CA LEU A 154 27.55 9.98 -5.73
C LEU A 154 26.97 10.97 -6.75
N VAL A 155 25.68 10.86 -7.09
CA VAL A 155 25.00 11.85 -7.94
C VAL A 155 24.86 13.19 -7.22
N PHE A 156 24.52 13.21 -5.92
CA PHE A 156 24.39 14.45 -5.14
C PHE A 156 25.74 15.15 -4.87
N LEU A 157 26.84 14.39 -4.76
CA LEU A 157 28.20 14.94 -4.62
C LEU A 157 28.82 15.35 -5.97
N SER A 158 28.45 14.69 -7.08
CA SER A 158 28.95 15.02 -8.43
C SER A 158 28.11 16.07 -9.18
N SER A 159 26.82 16.21 -8.85
CA SER A 159 25.86 17.07 -9.57
C SER A 159 25.52 18.36 -8.83
N ASN A 160 26.30 18.72 -7.80
CA ASN A 160 26.11 19.97 -7.06
C ASN A 160 27.09 21.04 -7.59
N PRO A 161 26.68 21.91 -8.54
CA PRO A 161 27.52 23.01 -9.01
C PRO A 161 27.82 24.07 -7.92
N LYS A 162 27.22 23.96 -6.73
CA LYS A 162 27.43 24.89 -5.61
C LYS A 162 28.50 24.45 -4.59
N THR A 163 29.08 23.26 -4.72
CA THR A 163 30.27 22.87 -3.94
C THR A 163 31.59 23.04 -4.71
N GLN A 164 31.56 23.26 -6.03
CA GLN A 164 32.77 23.62 -6.80
C GLN A 164 33.13 25.11 -6.70
N THR A 165 32.22 25.97 -6.23
CA THR A 165 32.43 27.42 -6.16
C THR A 165 32.89 27.93 -4.78
N VAL A 166 33.09 27.07 -3.78
CA VAL A 166 33.66 27.47 -2.47
C VAL A 166 35.18 27.24 -2.40
N GLY A 167 35.79 26.68 -3.45
CA GLY A 167 37.23 26.40 -3.53
C GLY A 167 38.04 27.26 -4.51
N ARG A 168 37.46 28.30 -5.12
CA ARG A 168 38.17 29.23 -6.01
C ARG A 168 37.69 30.67 -5.81
N SER A 169 38.18 31.29 -4.74
CA SER A 169 38.36 32.73 -4.69
C SER A 169 39.65 33.03 -3.95
N THR A 170 40.77 32.90 -4.67
CA THR A 170 42.04 33.55 -4.35
C THR A 170 42.11 34.82 -5.19
N ILE A 171 41.97 35.98 -4.54
CA ILE A 171 43.03 37.00 -4.41
C ILE A 171 42.91 37.57 -3.01
#